data_AF-A0A6N7PWQ7-F1
#
_entry.id   AF-A0A6N7PWQ7-F1
#
_cell.length_a   1.000
_cell.length_b   1.000
_cell.length_c   1.000
_cell.angle_alpha   90.00
_cell.angle_beta   90.00
_cell.angle_gamma   90.00
#
_symmetry.space_group_name_H-M   'P 1'
#
loop_
_entity.id
_entity.type
_entity.pdbx_description
1 polymer ?
#
loop_
_entity_poly.entity_id
_entity_poly.type
_entity_poly.pdbx_seq_one_letter_code
_entity_poly.pdbx_strand_id
1 'polypeptide(L)'
;MNGRSLHSTLTALTSATFLSLAALGCGGATPPPDDATSGSDAVPDTEPSESSAAPSDTSSDAAEPEPKPLSHGAKKVTGDGAADDYTLTERDCIELGKQYVVVQRADQIVALDKRLTAKQREQAITNIDAVVGKMGEPWANGCIESLVGKVAERKRLECAMAAKTVKGFDECLNGENPPQ
;
A
#
# COMPACT_ATOMS: atom_id res chain seq x y z
N MET A 1 47.32 43.06 -6.84
CA MET A 1 48.37 42.03 -6.73
C MET A 1 47.77 40.83 -6.02
N ASN A 2 47.73 39.70 -6.74
CA ASN A 2 47.69 38.29 -6.27
C ASN A 2 46.53 37.90 -5.31
N GLY A 3 45.52 37.11 -5.66
CA GLY A 3 45.44 36.01 -6.63
C GLY A 3 45.66 34.66 -5.93
N ARG A 4 44.61 33.82 -5.86
CA ARG A 4 44.66 32.34 -6.02
C ARG A 4 43.29 31.68 -5.82
N SER A 5 42.74 31.18 -6.92
CA SER A 5 41.76 30.09 -7.00
C SER A 5 42.32 28.80 -6.40
N LEU A 6 41.43 27.96 -5.86
CA LEU A 6 41.61 26.51 -5.84
C LEU A 6 40.32 25.86 -6.36
N HIS A 7 40.45 25.33 -7.57
CA HIS A 7 39.57 24.29 -8.15
C HIS A 7 39.93 22.92 -7.54
N SER A 8 39.07 21.93 -7.83
CA SER A 8 39.24 20.46 -7.67
C SER A 8 38.47 19.87 -6.48
N THR A 9 37.63 18.84 -6.61
CA THR A 9 37.54 17.80 -7.65
C THR A 9 36.18 17.12 -7.59
N LEU A 10 35.52 16.98 -8.74
CA LEU A 10 34.38 16.09 -8.99
C LEU A 10 34.89 14.64 -9.05
N THR A 11 34.38 13.75 -8.21
CA THR A 11 34.60 12.30 -8.34
C THR A 11 33.29 11.65 -8.75
N ALA A 12 33.13 11.43 -10.05
CA ALA A 12 32.11 10.55 -10.60
C ALA A 12 32.53 9.09 -10.37
N LEU A 13 31.81 8.35 -9.54
CA LEU A 13 31.90 6.89 -9.51
C LEU A 13 30.85 6.31 -10.45
N THR A 14 31.26 6.09 -11.70
CA THR A 14 30.62 5.18 -12.65
C THR A 14 31.09 3.76 -12.33
N SER A 15 30.21 2.95 -11.74
CA SER A 15 30.39 1.50 -11.68
C SER A 15 29.42 0.86 -12.67
N ALA A 16 29.94 0.58 -13.87
CA ALA A 16 29.37 -0.32 -14.83
C ALA A 16 29.89 -1.74 -14.54
N THR A 17 29.00 -2.69 -14.29
CA THR A 17 29.35 -4.12 -14.25
C THR A 17 28.24 -4.97 -14.87
N PHE A 18 28.48 -5.27 -16.14
CA PHE A 18 28.22 -6.52 -16.89
C PHE A 18 26.86 -7.23 -16.80
N LEU A 19 26.19 -7.22 -17.96
CA LEU A 19 25.24 -8.23 -18.42
C LEU A 19 25.83 -9.65 -18.32
N SER A 20 25.06 -10.58 -17.75
CA SER A 20 25.11 -12.00 -18.11
C SER A 20 23.74 -12.42 -18.62
N LEU A 21 23.67 -12.52 -19.94
CA LEU A 21 22.59 -13.09 -20.72
C LEU A 21 22.80 -14.62 -20.72
N ALA A 22 21.90 -15.38 -20.09
CA ALA A 22 21.82 -16.83 -20.26
C ALA A 22 20.38 -17.19 -20.67
N ALA A 23 20.14 -17.21 -21.97
CA ALA A 23 19.02 -17.90 -22.58
C ALA A 23 19.49 -19.30 -23.01
N LEU A 24 18.69 -20.33 -22.70
CA LEU A 24 18.44 -21.58 -23.44
C LEU A 24 18.24 -22.75 -22.47
N GLY A 25 17.05 -23.35 -22.49
CA GLY A 25 16.79 -24.59 -21.76
C GLY A 25 15.33 -25.04 -21.70
N CYS A 26 14.62 -25.07 -22.84
CA CYS A 26 13.43 -25.89 -22.99
C CYS A 26 13.89 -27.36 -23.11
N GLY A 27 13.51 -28.22 -22.17
CA GLY A 27 13.88 -29.63 -22.18
C GLY A 27 12.90 -30.44 -21.36
N GLY A 28 11.91 -31.03 -22.03
CA GLY A 28 11.03 -32.02 -21.44
C GLY A 28 11.79 -33.28 -21.08
N ALA A 29 11.45 -33.87 -19.94
CA ALA A 29 11.75 -35.26 -19.63
C ALA A 29 10.66 -35.79 -18.70
N THR A 30 9.71 -36.50 -19.31
CA THR A 30 8.80 -37.44 -18.66
C THR A 30 9.62 -38.59 -18.08
N PRO A 31 9.50 -38.96 -16.80
CA PRO A 31 9.88 -40.29 -16.34
C PRO A 31 8.75 -41.32 -16.60
N PRO A 32 9.10 -42.58 -16.90
CA PRO A 32 8.19 -43.65 -17.33
C PRO A 32 7.29 -44.20 -16.21
N PRO A 33 6.24 -44.98 -16.55
CA PRO A 33 5.33 -45.60 -15.59
C PRO A 33 5.95 -46.86 -14.99
N ASP A 34 5.69 -47.10 -13.70
CA ASP A 34 5.83 -48.42 -13.09
C ASP A 34 4.44 -48.93 -12.66
N ASP A 35 4.19 -50.15 -13.11
CA ASP A 35 2.99 -50.95 -12.98
C ASP A 35 2.70 -51.43 -11.55
N ALA A 36 1.40 -51.45 -11.26
CA ALA A 36 0.64 -52.44 -10.50
C ALA A 36 1.24 -53.11 -9.25
N THR A 37 0.54 -52.94 -8.11
CA THR A 37 0.01 -54.10 -7.37
C THR A 37 -1.25 -53.72 -6.60
N SER A 38 -2.38 -54.23 -7.12
CA SER A 38 -3.53 -54.84 -6.45
C SER A 38 -3.79 -54.54 -4.96
N GLY A 39 -4.99 -54.03 -4.68
CA GLY A 39 -5.55 -53.92 -3.34
C GLY A 39 -7.06 -53.65 -3.34
N SER A 40 -7.83 -54.67 -3.71
CA SER A 40 -9.22 -55.00 -3.36
C SER A 40 -10.29 -53.90 -3.16
N ASP A 41 -11.33 -54.04 -3.97
CA ASP A 41 -12.78 -53.93 -3.65
C ASP A 41 -13.20 -53.20 -2.36
N ALA A 42 -13.92 -52.08 -2.55
CA ALA A 42 -15.25 -51.87 -1.96
C ALA A 42 -15.91 -50.60 -2.54
N VAL A 43 -16.99 -50.79 -3.31
CA VAL A 43 -18.02 -49.78 -3.59
C VAL A 43 -19.19 -50.08 -2.64
N PRO A 44 -19.78 -49.07 -1.97
CA PRO A 44 -21.09 -48.57 -2.41
C PRO A 44 -21.14 -47.03 -2.37
N ASP A 45 -21.60 -46.38 -3.44
CA ASP A 45 -22.99 -46.00 -3.67
C ASP A 45 -23.54 -45.04 -2.59
N THR A 46 -23.55 -43.75 -2.90
CA THR A 46 -24.53 -42.80 -2.37
C THR A 46 -24.73 -41.68 -3.41
N GLU A 47 -25.96 -41.60 -3.87
CA GLU A 47 -26.57 -40.68 -4.83
C GLU A 47 -26.61 -39.20 -4.38
N PRO A 48 -27.05 -38.25 -5.25
CA PRO A 48 -26.59 -36.87 -5.27
C PRO A 48 -27.42 -35.94 -4.37
N SER A 49 -26.79 -34.91 -3.84
CA SER A 49 -27.48 -33.74 -3.28
C SER A 49 -27.18 -32.51 -4.13
N GLU A 50 -28.14 -32.17 -4.99
CA GLU A 50 -28.38 -30.80 -5.42
C GLU A 50 -28.50 -29.91 -4.18
N SER A 51 -27.68 -28.87 -4.12
CA SER A 51 -28.00 -27.68 -3.34
C SER A 51 -27.92 -26.48 -4.27
N SER A 52 -29.08 -26.18 -4.85
CA SER A 52 -29.41 -24.91 -5.45
C SER A 52 -29.36 -23.85 -4.36
N ALA A 53 -28.40 -22.94 -4.45
CA ALA A 53 -28.42 -21.68 -3.71
C ALA A 53 -28.24 -20.55 -4.71
N ALA A 54 -29.32 -19.79 -4.90
CA ALA A 54 -29.36 -18.59 -5.72
C ALA A 54 -28.29 -17.58 -5.30
N PRO A 55 -27.63 -16.88 -6.24
CA PRO A 55 -26.93 -15.65 -5.89
C PRO A 55 -27.98 -14.56 -5.65
N SER A 56 -28.17 -14.17 -4.40
CA SER A 56 -28.82 -12.91 -4.07
C SER A 56 -27.98 -11.77 -4.61
N ASP A 57 -28.54 -11.04 -5.57
CA ASP A 57 -28.24 -9.64 -5.85
C ASP A 57 -28.30 -8.86 -4.53
N THR A 58 -27.13 -8.43 -4.05
CA THR A 58 -27.05 -7.27 -3.17
C THR A 58 -26.04 -6.32 -3.79
N SER A 59 -26.57 -5.43 -4.63
CA SER A 59 -25.97 -4.11 -4.84
C SER A 59 -25.77 -3.47 -3.47
N SER A 60 -24.56 -3.55 -2.93
CA SER A 60 -24.10 -2.59 -1.94
C SER A 60 -23.37 -1.51 -2.71
N ASP A 61 -24.15 -0.47 -2.99
CA ASP A 61 -23.70 0.90 -3.19
C ASP A 61 -22.45 1.14 -2.35
N ALA A 62 -21.30 1.25 -3.02
CA ALA A 62 -20.03 1.54 -2.39
C ALA A 62 -20.08 3.02 -1.98
N ALA A 63 -20.73 3.28 -0.84
CA ALA A 63 -20.66 4.56 -0.18
C ALA A 63 -19.17 4.85 0.10
N GLU A 64 -18.65 5.82 -0.64
CA GLU A 64 -17.37 6.47 -0.41
C GLU A 64 -17.31 6.82 1.10
N PRO A 65 -16.41 6.22 1.89
CA PRO A 65 -16.36 6.52 3.31
C PRO A 65 -15.92 7.98 3.47
N GLU A 66 -16.84 8.83 3.90
CA GLU A 66 -16.52 10.20 4.29
C GLU A 66 -15.40 10.17 5.35
N PRO A 67 -14.34 10.98 5.19
CA PRO A 67 -13.23 11.00 6.12
C PRO A 67 -13.73 11.39 7.51
N LYS A 68 -13.62 10.47 8.47
CA LYS A 68 -14.02 10.72 9.86
C LYS A 68 -13.15 11.85 10.43
N PRO A 69 -13.75 12.85 11.10
CA PRO A 69 -12.98 13.91 11.75
C PRO A 69 -12.00 13.30 12.77
N LEU A 70 -10.74 13.74 12.75
CA LEU A 70 -9.74 13.33 13.74
C LEU A 70 -10.27 13.65 15.15
N SER A 71 -10.33 12.63 16.00
CA SER A 71 -10.93 12.69 17.34
C SER A 71 -10.08 13.53 18.30
N HIS A 72 -10.32 14.84 18.35
CA HIS A 72 -10.08 15.78 19.46
C HIS A 72 -9.05 15.35 20.52
N GLY A 73 -7.79 15.18 20.12
CA GLY A 73 -6.66 14.96 21.03
C GLY A 73 -5.89 16.26 21.26
N ALA A 74 -6.37 17.15 22.12
CA ALA A 74 -5.53 18.22 22.67
C ALA A 74 -6.12 18.76 23.99
N LYS A 75 -5.46 18.45 25.12
CA LYS A 75 -5.59 19.31 26.30
C LYS A 75 -4.87 20.62 25.98
N LYS A 76 -5.64 21.71 26.04
CA LYS A 76 -5.23 23.09 25.83
C LYS A 76 -4.05 23.45 26.75
N VAL A 77 -2.86 23.65 26.20
CA VAL A 77 -1.78 24.40 26.86
C VAL A 77 -1.88 25.83 26.34
N THR A 78 -2.19 26.74 27.25
CA THR A 78 -2.37 28.18 27.02
C THR A 78 -1.05 28.87 26.70
N GLY A 79 -0.99 29.66 25.62
CA GLY A 79 0.06 30.66 25.42
C GLY A 79 0.18 31.15 23.98
N ASP A 80 -0.53 32.23 23.65
CA ASP A 80 -0.28 33.19 22.57
C ASP A 80 -0.05 32.67 21.11
N GLY A 81 -1.14 32.62 20.35
CA GLY A 81 -1.23 33.25 19.03
C GLY A 81 -0.41 32.72 17.84
N ALA A 82 0.31 31.61 17.97
CA ALA A 82 1.00 30.93 16.86
C ALA A 82 0.23 29.69 16.39
N ALA A 83 0.54 29.20 15.19
CA ALA A 83 -0.11 28.08 14.49
C ALA A 83 -0.66 26.99 15.42
N ASP A 84 -1.88 26.49 15.15
CA ASP A 84 -2.56 25.48 15.96
C ASP A 84 -1.60 24.36 16.41
N ASP A 85 -1.14 24.46 17.66
CA ASP A 85 -0.14 23.57 18.28
C ASP A 85 -0.77 22.18 18.52
N TYR A 86 -0.99 21.44 17.45
CA TYR A 86 -1.51 20.09 17.51
C TYR A 86 -0.36 19.13 17.76
N THR A 87 -0.41 18.39 18.87
CA THR A 87 0.58 17.35 19.14
C THR A 87 0.11 16.03 18.54
N LEU A 88 0.94 15.43 17.70
CA LEU A 88 0.62 14.19 17.03
C LEU A 88 0.54 13.04 18.04
N THR A 89 -0.55 12.27 17.99
CA THR A 89 -0.79 11.14 18.88
C THR A 89 -0.56 9.81 18.17
N GLU A 90 -0.35 8.74 18.94
CA GLU A 90 -0.24 7.38 18.39
C GLU A 90 -1.48 7.01 17.54
N ARG A 91 -2.67 7.42 18.00
CA ARG A 91 -3.92 7.22 17.26
C ARG A 91 -3.88 7.89 15.89
N ASP A 92 -3.34 9.11 15.79
CA ASP A 92 -3.25 9.81 14.50
C ASP A 92 -2.36 9.05 13.53
N CYS A 93 -1.22 8.54 13.98
CA CYS A 93 -0.35 7.71 13.15
C CYS A 93 -1.03 6.43 12.66
N ILE A 94 -1.85 5.79 13.50
CA ILE A 94 -2.62 4.61 13.12
C ILE A 94 -3.66 4.98 12.05
N GLU A 95 -4.39 6.08 12.21
CA GLU A 95 -5.38 6.52 11.22
C GLU A 95 -4.72 6.95 9.90
N LEU A 96 -3.60 7.69 9.97
CA LEU A 96 -2.82 8.05 8.79
C LEU A 96 -2.26 6.80 8.08
N GLY A 97 -1.81 5.79 8.83
CA GLY A 97 -1.36 4.51 8.26
C GLY A 97 -2.48 3.75 7.55
N LYS A 98 -3.71 3.80 8.07
CA LYS A 98 -4.88 3.26 7.36
C LYS A 98 -5.17 4.04 6.07
N GLN A 99 -5.14 5.37 6.12
CA GLN A 99 -5.34 6.19 4.94
C GLN A 99 -4.25 5.93 3.88
N TYR A 100 -3.00 5.75 4.30
CA TYR A 100 -1.90 5.39 3.42
C TYR A 100 -2.20 4.10 2.63
N VAL A 101 -2.78 3.07 3.28
CA VAL A 101 -3.22 1.85 2.59
C VAL A 101 -4.34 2.11 1.59
N VAL A 102 -5.31 2.96 1.94
CA VAL A 102 -6.43 3.34 1.07
C VAL A 102 -5.92 4.00 -0.22
N VAL A 103 -5.04 5.00 -0.09
CA VAL A 103 -4.51 5.71 -1.27
C VAL A 103 -3.56 4.84 -2.09
N GLN A 104 -2.77 3.96 -1.47
CA GLN A 104 -1.95 2.98 -2.17
C GLN A 104 -2.80 2.02 -3.00
N ARG A 105 -3.89 1.49 -2.40
CA ARG A 105 -4.84 0.64 -3.11
C ARG A 105 -5.42 1.37 -4.32
N ALA A 106 -5.89 2.60 -4.15
CA ALA A 106 -6.50 3.39 -5.21
C ALA A 106 -5.54 3.59 -6.39
N ASP A 107 -4.30 4.00 -6.12
CA ASP A 107 -3.28 4.23 -7.16
C ASP A 107 -2.95 2.93 -7.91
N GLN A 108 -2.79 1.80 -7.21
CA GLN A 108 -2.51 0.51 -7.83
C GLN A 108 -3.66 0.02 -8.71
N ILE A 109 -4.91 0.24 -8.29
CA ILE A 109 -6.09 -0.13 -9.08
C ILE A 109 -6.19 0.71 -10.35
N VAL A 110 -5.92 2.01 -10.26
CA VAL A 110 -5.90 2.92 -11.43
C VAL A 110 -4.79 2.53 -12.41
N ALA A 111 -3.66 2.02 -11.90
CA ALA A 111 -2.54 1.55 -12.71
C ALA A 111 -2.78 0.21 -13.43
N LEU A 112 -3.85 -0.52 -13.13
CA LEU A 112 -4.17 -1.78 -13.80
C LEU A 112 -4.44 -1.58 -15.30
N ASP A 113 -3.91 -2.49 -16.12
CA ASP A 113 -4.13 -2.47 -17.57
C ASP A 113 -5.63 -2.54 -17.90
N LYS A 114 -6.09 -1.66 -18.81
CA LYS A 114 -7.49 -1.58 -19.25
C LYS A 114 -7.95 -2.79 -20.05
N ARG A 115 -7.01 -3.57 -20.61
CA ARG A 115 -7.24 -4.76 -21.43
C ARG A 115 -7.45 -6.04 -20.61
N LEU A 116 -7.27 -5.99 -19.29
CA LEU A 116 -7.57 -7.12 -18.41
C LEU A 116 -9.04 -7.49 -18.52
N THR A 117 -9.32 -8.78 -18.61
CA THR A 117 -10.67 -9.31 -18.43
C THR A 117 -11.16 -9.05 -17.00
N ALA A 118 -12.48 -9.13 -16.79
CA ALA A 118 -13.07 -8.93 -15.46
C ALA A 118 -12.45 -9.84 -14.39
N LYS A 119 -12.30 -11.14 -14.70
CA LYS A 119 -11.69 -12.12 -13.78
C LYS A 119 -10.23 -11.82 -13.46
N GLN A 120 -9.45 -11.37 -14.44
CA GLN A 120 -8.05 -11.00 -14.22
C GLN A 120 -7.94 -9.72 -13.39
N ARG A 121 -8.82 -8.74 -13.64
CA ARG A 121 -8.89 -7.51 -12.86
C ARG A 121 -9.25 -7.80 -11.40
N GLU A 122 -10.24 -8.66 -11.16
CA GLU A 122 -10.61 -9.08 -9.81
C GLU A 122 -9.46 -9.76 -9.09
N GLN A 123 -8.79 -10.72 -9.73
CA GLN A 123 -7.61 -11.36 -9.14
C GLN A 123 -6.48 -10.37 -8.86
N ALA A 124 -6.25 -9.40 -9.76
CA ALA A 124 -5.26 -8.35 -9.55
C ALA A 124 -5.61 -7.46 -8.35
N ILE A 125 -6.88 -7.09 -8.19
CA ILE A 125 -7.36 -6.33 -7.03
C ILE A 125 -7.14 -7.12 -5.74
N THR A 126 -7.50 -8.41 -5.69
CA THR A 126 -7.26 -9.28 -4.53
C THR A 126 -5.77 -9.34 -4.17
N ASN A 127 -4.89 -9.43 -5.17
CA ASN A 127 -3.44 -9.44 -4.96
C ASN A 127 -2.94 -8.09 -4.46
N ILE A 128 -3.46 -6.99 -4.99
CA ILE A 128 -3.18 -5.63 -4.50
C ILE A 128 -3.56 -5.54 -3.02
N ASP A 129 -4.78 -5.93 -2.67
CA ASP A 129 -5.33 -5.87 -1.31
C ASP A 129 -4.47 -6.64 -0.30
N ALA A 130 -4.00 -7.82 -0.69
CA ALA A 130 -3.10 -8.64 0.13
C ALA A 130 -1.71 -8.00 0.36
N VAL A 131 -1.23 -7.20 -0.58
CA VAL A 131 0.08 -6.51 -0.48
C VAL A 131 -0.06 -5.20 0.28
N VAL A 132 -1.01 -4.34 -0.09
CA VAL A 132 -1.17 -3.01 0.51
C VAL A 132 -1.67 -3.11 1.95
N GLY A 133 -2.47 -4.13 2.30
CA GLY A 133 -2.91 -4.36 3.67
C GLY A 133 -1.76 -4.55 4.68
N LYS A 134 -0.57 -4.96 4.20
CA LYS A 134 0.63 -5.13 5.03
C LYS A 134 1.46 -3.85 5.18
N MET A 135 1.12 -2.78 4.44
CA MET A 135 1.91 -1.55 4.42
C MET A 135 1.49 -0.55 5.50
N GLY A 136 0.26 -0.64 6.02
CA GLY A 136 -0.29 0.34 6.96
C GLY A 136 0.40 0.31 8.33
N GLU A 137 0.61 -0.88 8.89
CA GLU A 137 1.24 -1.03 10.21
C GLU A 137 2.71 -0.57 10.23
N PRO A 138 3.59 -0.99 9.30
CA PRO A 138 4.95 -0.46 9.25
C PRO A 138 5.01 1.07 9.07
N TRP A 139 4.10 1.62 8.27
CA TRP A 139 4.00 3.07 8.11
C TRP A 139 3.59 3.76 9.41
N ALA A 140 2.54 3.24 10.08
CA ALA A 140 2.07 3.76 11.35
C ALA A 140 3.17 3.69 12.42
N ASN A 141 3.89 2.58 12.52
CA ASN A 141 5.00 2.42 13.46
C ASN A 141 6.13 3.44 13.20
N GLY A 142 6.52 3.66 11.94
CA GLY A 142 7.49 4.69 11.59
C GLY A 142 7.03 6.10 11.98
N CYS A 143 5.74 6.40 11.79
CA CYS A 143 5.12 7.64 12.25
C CYS A 143 5.15 7.75 13.78
N ILE A 144 4.82 6.68 14.50
CA ILE A 144 4.81 6.65 15.98
C ILE A 144 6.19 6.96 16.52
N GLU A 145 7.21 6.26 16.04
CA GLU A 145 8.59 6.41 16.49
C GLU A 145 9.17 7.79 16.16
N SER A 146 8.77 8.37 15.03
CA SER A 146 9.40 9.58 14.51
C SER A 146 8.66 10.88 14.82
N LEU A 147 7.33 10.84 15.00
CA LEU A 147 6.48 12.03 14.96
C LEU A 147 5.59 12.19 16.19
N VAL A 148 5.29 11.13 16.93
CA VAL A 148 4.45 11.25 18.14
C VAL A 148 5.13 12.13 19.18
N GLY A 149 4.34 13.01 19.79
CA GLY A 149 4.84 14.01 20.74
C GLY A 149 5.47 15.24 20.09
N LYS A 150 5.59 15.28 18.75
CA LYS A 150 5.97 16.49 18.01
C LYS A 150 4.73 17.30 17.64
N VAL A 151 4.91 18.62 17.52
CA VAL A 151 3.89 19.52 17.00
C VAL A 151 3.79 19.32 15.49
N ALA A 152 2.57 19.11 15.01
CA ALA A 152 2.22 19.01 13.61
C ALA A 152 1.15 20.05 13.27
N GLU A 153 1.16 20.57 12.04
CA GLU A 153 0.10 21.46 11.58
C GLU A 153 -1.16 20.64 11.31
N ARG A 154 -2.26 20.92 12.03
CA ARG A 154 -3.52 20.18 11.88
C ARG A 154 -4.02 20.12 10.43
N LYS A 155 -3.89 21.23 9.68
CA LYS A 155 -4.28 21.31 8.27
C LYS A 155 -3.58 20.27 7.38
N ARG A 156 -2.31 19.94 7.68
CA ARG A 156 -1.55 18.93 6.93
C ARG A 156 -2.10 17.54 7.15
N LEU A 157 -2.48 17.23 8.39
CA LEU A 157 -3.09 15.95 8.73
C LEU A 157 -4.47 15.81 8.06
N GLU A 158 -5.28 16.87 8.10
CA GLU A 158 -6.59 16.90 7.41
C GLU A 158 -6.44 16.73 5.89
N CYS A 159 -5.47 17.42 5.28
CA CYS A 159 -5.13 17.25 3.87
C CYS A 159 -4.74 15.80 3.56
N ALA A 160 -3.85 15.20 4.36
CA ALA A 160 -3.40 13.83 4.14
C ALA A 160 -4.56 12.84 4.27
N MET A 161 -5.45 13.03 5.26
CA MET A 161 -6.66 12.22 5.43
C MET A 161 -7.66 12.37 4.28
N ALA A 162 -7.68 13.51 3.60
CA ALA A 162 -8.52 13.77 2.43
C ALA A 162 -7.86 13.39 1.09
N ALA A 163 -6.57 13.02 1.10
CA ALA A 163 -5.84 12.70 -0.12
C ALA A 163 -6.41 11.46 -0.81
N LYS A 164 -6.45 11.48 -2.15
CA LYS A 164 -6.96 10.39 -2.99
C LYS A 164 -5.85 9.57 -3.65
N THR A 165 -4.62 10.03 -3.58
CA THR A 165 -3.43 9.41 -4.18
C THR A 165 -2.28 9.43 -3.20
N VAL A 166 -1.33 8.52 -3.36
CA VAL A 166 -0.12 8.44 -2.53
C VAL A 166 0.68 9.72 -2.65
N LYS A 167 0.77 10.27 -3.85
CA LYS A 167 1.45 11.55 -4.09
C LYS A 167 0.79 12.69 -3.32
N GLY A 168 -0.54 12.81 -3.36
CA GLY A 168 -1.24 13.85 -2.61
C GLY A 168 -1.08 13.69 -1.10
N PHE A 169 -1.13 12.44 -0.61
CA PHE A 169 -0.90 12.13 0.80
C PHE A 169 0.50 12.57 1.25
N ASP A 170 1.53 12.27 0.45
CA ASP A 170 2.92 12.66 0.70
C ASP A 170 3.10 14.18 0.64
N GLU A 171 2.54 14.85 -0.37
CA GLU A 171 2.59 16.31 -0.50
C GLU A 171 1.95 17.03 0.70
N CYS A 172 0.85 16.51 1.26
CA CYS A 172 0.24 17.08 2.46
C CYS A 172 1.18 17.03 3.67
N LEU A 173 1.86 15.89 3.88
CA LEU A 173 2.71 15.67 5.05
C LEU A 173 4.10 16.29 4.91
N ASN A 174 4.68 16.23 3.72
CA ASN A 174 6.09 16.55 3.46
C ASN A 174 6.28 17.76 2.54
N GLY A 175 5.21 18.33 1.99
CA GLY A 175 5.27 19.46 1.07
C GLY A 175 5.75 20.75 1.74
N GLU A 176 6.49 21.55 0.98
CA GLU A 176 7.12 22.79 1.45
C GLU A 176 6.09 23.86 1.90
N ASN A 177 4.92 23.86 1.27
CA ASN A 177 3.82 24.78 1.60
C ASN A 177 2.69 24.04 2.33
N PRO A 178 2.09 24.66 3.36
CA PRO A 178 0.90 24.11 3.99
C PRO A 178 -0.27 24.07 2.98
N PRO A 179 -1.13 23.06 3.05
CA PRO A 179 -2.34 23.00 2.25
C PRO A 179 -3.24 24.21 2.57
N GLN A 180 -3.81 24.83 1.52
CA GLN A 180 -4.62 26.04 1.64
C GLN A 180 -5.96 25.77 2.32
#